data_AF-A0A2V8X4Q3-F1
#
_entry.id   AF-A0A2V8X4Q3-F1
#
_cell.length_a   1.000
_cell.length_b   1.000
_cell.length_c   1.000
_cell.angle_alpha   90.00
_cell.angle_beta   90.00
_cell.angle_gamma   90.00
#
_symmetry.space_group_name_H-M   'P 1'
#
loop_
_entity.id
_entity.type
_entity.pdbx_description
1 polymer ?
#
loop_
_entity_poly.entity_id
_entity_poly.type
_entity_poly.pdbx_seq_one_letter_code
_entity_poly.pdbx_strand_id
1 'polypeptide(L)'
;MVTTHSRRAAWLTASAVMAANALPAAGEVYLNEAQALAMVLGERAVVRKEQKTLDEALRTKLERSSNLRFPESSYTFFIAAQAGQAEKYAIQMNEIGKTEPITFMVGMSPEGKVTEVVIMIFRENRGWEVKEKRFLNQFRGKTLRNSIRVDEDIINYTGATLSSKAVARGVKRALFLFDAFYPGGTRYKLAPASQFVMPLPMSPVLTSADSQGSLDLYRQSRYAMGSICEVRLWCRSADEAHRAFAMGFGEIDRVEQVFSAYRNESELALVNRNAGRGPVQVSDEFFDLTQYAVRSWRQFGGSVDVTVGPLMKAWGFREGEPHRPSHKELLEAQDMVGCNKLSLDRRMRTVRFLRQGMEFDFGGLAKGHAAKRVARVLQKQGITAALANLGGSSLCASEVVSAATVQNRCNETGLAFGEWPIGIIHPGDATQCPVHLLLKPGWSLSTSGTSERQFEASGQILSHILDPRTGWPITGIRSATAVARSGRRSEVLSKHLLLLSAREQTATANQLKNFDWAYLEGAQNGAVALEVNSIHTPLYTASSRQL
;
A
#
# COMPACT_ATOMS: atom_id res chain seq x y z
N MET A 1 19.05 72.07 31.57
CA MET A 1 19.12 72.45 30.15
C MET A 1 19.18 71.18 29.33
N VAL A 2 18.23 71.00 28.40
CA VAL A 2 18.37 70.39 27.04
C VAL A 2 19.01 68.99 26.98
N THR A 3 18.41 67.87 26.54
CA THR A 3 17.19 67.56 25.78
C THR A 3 16.98 66.03 25.76
N THR A 4 15.71 65.58 25.81
CA THR A 4 15.00 64.52 25.03
C THR A 4 15.82 63.48 24.24
N HIS A 5 15.48 62.19 24.03
CA HIS A 5 14.30 61.30 24.11
C HIS A 5 14.91 59.87 24.12
N SER A 6 14.35 58.83 24.74
CA SER A 6 13.20 58.08 24.22
C SER A 6 12.88 56.92 25.18
N ARG A 7 11.60 56.54 25.21
CA ARG A 7 10.95 55.67 26.19
C ARG A 7 11.02 54.18 25.81
N ARG A 8 10.69 53.36 26.82
CA ARG A 8 10.09 52.00 26.83
C ARG A 8 11.13 50.87 27.02
N ALA A 9 10.90 49.84 27.82
CA ALA A 9 9.68 49.33 28.46
C ALA A 9 10.04 48.59 29.76
N ALA A 10 9.13 48.67 30.74
CA ALA A 10 9.12 47.84 31.92
C ALA A 10 8.24 46.59 31.69
N TRP A 11 8.36 45.64 32.63
CA TRP A 11 7.48 44.52 32.95
C TRP A 11 7.88 43.14 32.39
N LEU A 12 8.72 42.46 33.17
CA LEU A 12 8.77 41.01 33.31
C LEU A 12 7.85 40.62 34.47
N THR A 13 6.76 39.91 34.20
CA THR A 13 6.22 38.89 35.12
C THR A 13 5.39 37.86 34.35
N ALA A 14 5.62 36.61 34.73
CA ALA A 14 5.17 35.34 34.19
C ALA A 14 3.68 35.18 33.85
N SER A 15 3.40 34.34 32.86
CA SER A 15 2.43 33.24 32.98
C SER A 15 2.65 32.19 31.89
N ALA A 16 3.00 30.99 32.32
CA ALA A 16 3.04 29.78 31.50
C ALA A 16 1.69 29.08 31.61
N VAL A 17 0.95 28.89 30.50
CA VAL A 17 -0.16 27.92 30.37
C VAL A 17 -0.32 27.48 28.90
N MET A 18 -0.25 26.17 28.68
CA MET A 18 -0.80 25.38 27.55
C MET A 18 -0.29 25.68 26.12
N ALA A 19 0.83 25.06 25.74
CA ALA A 19 1.05 24.66 24.34
C ALA A 19 0.41 23.27 24.13
N ALA A 20 -0.85 23.26 23.69
CA ALA A 20 -1.44 22.07 23.10
C ALA A 20 -0.67 21.74 21.83
N ASN A 21 0.03 20.60 21.82
CA ASN A 21 0.64 20.07 20.62
C ASN A 21 -0.46 19.75 19.60
N ALA A 22 -0.63 20.63 18.62
CA ALA A 22 -1.39 20.33 17.42
C ALA A 22 -0.68 19.20 16.68
N LEU A 23 -1.23 18.00 16.77
CA LEU A 23 -0.92 16.89 15.87
C LEU A 23 -1.05 17.39 14.42
N PRO A 24 -0.15 17.01 13.48
CA PRO A 24 -0.41 17.24 12.07
C PRO A 24 -1.72 16.51 11.71
N ALA A 25 -2.68 17.26 11.15
CA ALA A 25 -4.01 16.78 10.84
C ALA A 25 -3.92 15.53 9.95
N ALA A 26 -4.31 14.37 10.50
CA ALA A 26 -4.61 13.20 9.70
C ALA A 26 -5.68 13.59 8.67
N GLY A 27 -5.46 13.24 7.40
CA GLY A 27 -6.39 13.63 6.34
C GLY A 27 -7.83 13.26 6.66
N GLU A 28 -8.73 14.21 6.49
CA GLU A 28 -10.14 14.09 6.83
C GLU A 28 -10.83 13.22 5.78
N VAL A 29 -11.43 12.10 6.22
CA VAL A 29 -12.27 11.25 5.38
C VAL A 29 -13.67 11.85 5.40
N TYR A 30 -14.09 12.43 4.28
CA TYR A 30 -15.39 13.07 4.14
C TYR A 30 -16.48 12.09 3.70
N LEU A 31 -16.13 11.15 2.82
CA LEU A 31 -17.05 10.14 2.29
C LEU A 31 -16.28 8.83 2.12
N ASN A 32 -16.85 7.73 2.63
CA ASN A 32 -16.37 6.39 2.30
C ASN A 32 -16.83 5.95 0.90
N GLU A 33 -16.30 4.84 0.37
CA GLU A 33 -16.62 4.35 -0.99
C GLU A 33 -18.13 4.15 -1.19
N ALA A 34 -18.83 3.57 -0.21
CA ALA A 34 -20.28 3.35 -0.30
C ALA A 34 -21.09 4.65 -0.32
N GLN A 35 -20.75 5.62 0.53
CA GLN A 35 -21.39 6.94 0.56
C GLN A 35 -21.13 7.71 -0.74
N ALA A 36 -19.90 7.68 -1.24
CA ALA A 36 -19.54 8.31 -2.50
C ALA A 36 -20.31 7.67 -3.68
N LEU A 37 -20.39 6.34 -3.72
CA LEU A 37 -21.17 5.62 -4.75
C LEU A 37 -22.66 5.95 -4.65
N ALA A 38 -23.25 6.00 -3.45
CA ALA A 38 -24.64 6.37 -3.27
C ALA A 38 -24.93 7.79 -3.79
N MET A 39 -24.02 8.75 -3.55
CA MET A 39 -24.16 10.12 -4.05
C MET A 39 -24.00 10.21 -5.57
N VAL A 40 -23.07 9.44 -6.13
CA VAL A 40 -22.69 9.54 -7.55
C VAL A 40 -23.58 8.71 -8.46
N LEU A 41 -23.87 7.47 -8.07
CA LEU A 41 -24.67 6.51 -8.83
C LEU A 41 -26.15 6.53 -8.42
N GLY A 42 -26.45 6.81 -7.15
CA GLY A 42 -27.78 6.77 -6.56
C GLY A 42 -27.96 5.59 -5.60
N GLU A 43 -28.74 5.77 -4.53
CA GLU A 43 -28.87 4.82 -3.40
C GLU A 43 -29.41 3.43 -3.78
N ARG A 44 -30.08 3.29 -4.92
CA ARG A 44 -30.77 2.04 -5.34
C ARG A 44 -30.18 1.36 -6.57
N ALA A 45 -29.03 1.83 -7.07
CA ALA A 45 -28.46 1.35 -8.32
C ALA A 45 -27.66 0.06 -8.12
N VAL A 46 -27.95 -1.02 -8.86
CA VAL A 46 -27.09 -2.22 -8.86
C VAL A 46 -25.72 -1.84 -9.43
N VAL A 47 -24.66 -1.99 -8.63
CA VAL A 47 -23.30 -1.56 -8.99
C VAL A 47 -22.45 -2.75 -9.43
N ARG A 48 -22.07 -2.77 -10.71
CA ARG A 48 -21.02 -3.65 -11.26
C ARG A 48 -19.67 -2.98 -11.12
N LYS A 49 -18.66 -3.73 -10.66
CA LYS A 49 -17.27 -3.26 -10.56
C LYS A 49 -16.44 -3.82 -11.71
N GLU A 50 -15.75 -2.95 -12.45
CA GLU A 50 -14.83 -3.33 -13.52
C GLU A 50 -13.45 -2.73 -13.29
N GLN A 51 -12.43 -3.57 -13.21
CA GLN A 51 -11.05 -3.12 -13.23
C GLN A 51 -10.57 -3.05 -14.68
N LYS A 52 -10.09 -1.89 -15.10
CA LYS A 52 -9.57 -1.63 -16.45
C LYS A 52 -8.07 -1.43 -16.38
N THR A 53 -7.32 -2.30 -17.03
CA THR A 53 -5.88 -2.18 -17.16
C THR A 53 -5.54 -1.18 -18.27
N LEU A 54 -4.66 -0.22 -17.95
CA LEU A 54 -4.13 0.73 -18.91
C LEU A 54 -2.79 0.21 -19.42
N ASP A 55 -2.80 -0.41 -20.59
CA ASP A 55 -1.57 -0.83 -21.27
C ASP A 55 -0.76 0.38 -21.78
N GLU A 56 0.50 0.13 -22.13
CA GLU A 56 1.44 1.19 -22.50
C GLU A 56 1.08 1.90 -23.82
N ALA A 57 0.45 1.17 -24.76
CA ALA A 57 0.03 1.73 -26.03
C ALA A 57 -1.14 2.72 -25.84
N LEU A 58 -2.13 2.31 -25.05
CA LEU A 58 -3.28 3.14 -24.69
C LEU A 58 -2.85 4.32 -23.80
N ARG A 59 -1.94 4.11 -22.84
CA ARG A 59 -1.33 5.19 -22.04
C ARG A 59 -0.70 6.23 -22.95
N THR A 60 0.20 5.82 -23.83
CA THR A 60 0.90 6.73 -24.76
C THR A 60 -0.08 7.54 -25.61
N LYS A 61 -1.16 6.90 -26.09
CA LYS A 61 -2.21 7.58 -26.87
C LYS A 61 -2.97 8.61 -26.03
N LEU A 62 -3.33 8.28 -24.79
CA LEU A 62 -4.04 9.20 -23.88
C LEU A 62 -3.15 10.37 -23.47
N GLU A 63 -1.88 10.14 -23.17
CA GLU A 63 -0.95 11.21 -22.79
C GLU A 63 -0.74 12.20 -23.94
N ARG A 64 -0.57 11.70 -25.17
CA ARG A 64 -0.44 12.55 -26.37
C ARG A 64 -1.68 13.39 -26.66
N SER A 65 -2.88 12.80 -26.54
CA SER A 65 -4.14 13.46 -26.88
C SER A 65 -4.68 14.41 -25.80
N SER A 66 -4.34 14.15 -24.53
CA SER A 66 -4.85 14.95 -23.40
C SER A 66 -3.84 15.97 -22.87
N ASN A 67 -2.54 15.77 -23.15
CA ASN A 67 -1.44 16.44 -22.48
C ASN A 67 -1.47 16.27 -20.94
N LEU A 68 -1.97 15.12 -20.46
CA LEU A 68 -2.02 14.73 -19.05
C LEU A 68 -1.28 13.40 -18.88
N ARG A 69 -0.58 13.20 -17.76
CA ARG A 69 -0.01 11.90 -17.40
C ARG A 69 -1.05 10.94 -16.82
N PHE A 70 -0.90 9.63 -17.00
CA PHE A 70 -1.77 8.60 -16.39
C PHE A 70 -0.94 7.61 -15.55
N PRO A 71 -0.66 7.94 -14.28
CA PRO A 71 0.33 7.23 -13.46
C PRO A 71 -0.10 5.83 -13.02
N GLU A 72 -1.40 5.57 -12.91
CA GLU A 72 -1.89 4.25 -12.50
C GLU A 72 -1.94 3.29 -13.69
N SER A 73 -1.63 2.01 -13.45
CA SER A 73 -1.70 0.93 -14.44
C SER A 73 -3.08 0.26 -14.50
N SER A 74 -3.95 0.51 -13.52
CA SER A 74 -5.32 0.01 -13.52
C SER A 74 -6.26 0.99 -12.85
N TYR A 75 -7.44 1.17 -13.43
CA TYR A 75 -8.49 2.04 -12.90
C TYR A 75 -9.75 1.22 -12.62
N THR A 76 -10.44 1.53 -11.53
CA THR A 76 -11.67 0.84 -11.15
C THR A 76 -12.87 1.69 -11.53
N PHE A 77 -13.72 1.15 -12.40
CA PHE A 77 -15.02 1.70 -12.75
C PHE A 77 -16.12 0.98 -11.97
N PHE A 78 -17.09 1.77 -11.53
CA PHE A 78 -18.33 1.31 -10.93
C PHE A 78 -19.47 1.69 -11.87
N ILE A 79 -20.35 0.75 -12.15
CA ILE A 79 -21.38 0.91 -13.19
C ILE A 79 -22.73 0.61 -12.57
N ALA A 80 -23.59 1.63 -12.50
CA ALA A 80 -25.01 1.46 -12.21
C ALA A 80 -25.69 0.90 -13.45
N ALA A 81 -26.32 -0.27 -13.34
CA ALA A 81 -27.02 -0.90 -14.45
C ALA A 81 -28.44 -1.32 -14.06
N GLN A 82 -29.39 -1.13 -14.99
CA GLN A 82 -30.75 -1.62 -14.88
C GLN A 82 -31.13 -2.37 -16.17
N ALA A 83 -31.69 -3.57 -16.02
CA ALA A 83 -32.10 -4.43 -17.16
C ALA A 83 -31.00 -4.65 -18.23
N GLY A 84 -29.72 -4.72 -17.82
CA GLY A 84 -28.58 -4.93 -18.73
C GLY A 84 -28.09 -3.67 -19.46
N GLN A 85 -28.69 -2.50 -19.20
CA GLN A 85 -28.23 -1.21 -19.69
C GLN A 85 -27.50 -0.44 -18.59
N ALA A 86 -26.37 0.17 -18.93
CA ALA A 86 -25.66 1.05 -18.00
C ALA A 86 -26.34 2.42 -17.96
N GLU A 87 -26.67 2.89 -16.76
CA GLU A 87 -27.32 4.18 -16.53
C GLU A 87 -26.35 5.25 -16.05
N LYS A 88 -25.34 4.86 -15.27
CA LYS A 88 -24.28 5.74 -14.78
C LYS A 88 -22.98 4.98 -14.55
N TYR A 89 -21.91 5.73 -14.60
CA TYR A 89 -20.56 5.28 -14.32
C TYR A 89 -19.96 6.13 -13.21
N ALA A 90 -19.05 5.53 -12.44
CA ALA A 90 -18.22 6.24 -11.49
C ALA A 90 -16.79 5.72 -11.54
N ILE A 91 -15.83 6.61 -11.36
CA ILE A 91 -14.40 6.27 -11.24
C ILE A 91 -13.82 7.02 -10.05
N GLN A 92 -13.02 6.31 -9.25
CA GLN A 92 -12.24 6.93 -8.17
C GLN A 92 -10.90 7.42 -8.72
N MET A 93 -10.53 8.64 -8.38
CA MET A 93 -9.29 9.30 -8.79
C MET A 93 -8.46 9.69 -7.57
N ASN A 94 -7.13 9.63 -7.72
CA ASN A 94 -6.18 10.19 -6.76
C ASN A 94 -5.29 11.23 -7.45
N GLU A 95 -5.33 12.47 -6.98
CA GLU A 95 -4.54 13.57 -7.54
C GLU A 95 -3.73 14.26 -6.47
N ILE A 96 -2.44 14.44 -6.70
CA ILE A 96 -1.61 15.25 -5.81
C ILE A 96 -2.06 16.72 -5.90
N GLY A 97 -2.46 17.28 -4.75
CA GLY A 97 -2.78 18.69 -4.58
C GLY A 97 -1.53 19.55 -4.61
N LYS A 98 -1.14 20.04 -3.42
CA LYS A 98 0.16 20.66 -3.14
C LYS A 98 1.25 19.62 -2.85
N THR A 99 0.99 18.67 -1.96
CA THR A 99 1.95 17.64 -1.51
C THR A 99 1.31 16.29 -1.26
N GLU A 100 0.01 16.24 -0.96
CA GLU A 100 -0.69 15.00 -0.61
C GLU A 100 -1.79 14.68 -1.63
N PRO A 101 -2.18 13.39 -1.77
CA PRO A 101 -3.26 13.02 -2.67
C PRO A 101 -4.62 13.47 -2.14
N ILE A 102 -5.43 14.01 -3.05
CA ILE A 102 -6.87 14.23 -2.90
C ILE A 102 -7.56 13.03 -3.56
N THR A 103 -8.33 12.27 -2.79
CA THR A 103 -9.12 11.14 -3.31
C THR A 103 -10.54 11.61 -3.53
N PHE A 104 -11.06 11.42 -4.73
CA PHE A 104 -12.42 11.83 -5.10
C PHE A 104 -13.02 10.91 -6.14
N MET A 105 -14.34 10.92 -6.26
CA MET A 105 -15.07 10.11 -7.22
C MET A 105 -15.77 10.99 -8.24
N VAL A 106 -15.72 10.58 -9.51
CA VAL A 106 -16.33 11.28 -10.64
C VAL A 106 -17.43 10.41 -11.22
N GLY A 107 -18.66 10.91 -11.17
CA GLY A 107 -19.83 10.34 -11.82
C GLY A 107 -19.96 10.79 -13.25
N MET A 108 -20.34 9.87 -14.14
CA MET A 108 -20.57 10.14 -15.55
C MET A 108 -21.84 9.45 -16.04
N SER A 109 -22.56 10.11 -16.95
CA SER A 109 -23.64 9.48 -17.70
C SER A 109 -23.07 8.71 -18.90
N PRO A 110 -23.84 7.77 -19.49
CA PRO A 110 -23.49 7.10 -20.74
C PRO A 110 -23.21 8.07 -21.91
N GLU A 111 -23.69 9.32 -21.87
CA GLU A 111 -23.34 10.33 -22.88
C GLU A 111 -21.93 10.91 -22.67
N GLY A 112 -21.24 10.55 -21.58
CA GLY A 112 -19.93 11.10 -21.20
C GLY A 112 -20.01 12.48 -20.54
N LYS A 113 -21.15 12.81 -19.92
CA LYS A 113 -21.33 14.03 -19.13
C LYS A 113 -21.03 13.73 -17.67
N VAL A 114 -20.27 14.60 -17.01
CA VAL A 114 -20.09 14.53 -15.56
C VAL A 114 -21.44 14.77 -14.86
N THR A 115 -21.88 13.82 -14.05
CA THR A 115 -23.15 13.92 -13.29
C THR A 115 -22.93 14.50 -11.91
N GLU A 116 -21.83 14.10 -11.25
CA GLU A 116 -21.50 14.45 -9.87
C GLU A 116 -20.00 14.30 -9.64
N VAL A 117 -19.41 15.11 -8.75
CA VAL A 117 -18.04 14.94 -8.26
C VAL A 117 -18.06 15.06 -6.75
N VAL A 118 -17.48 14.09 -6.05
CA VAL A 118 -17.45 14.09 -4.58
C VAL A 118 -16.05 13.86 -4.04
N ILE A 119 -15.61 14.69 -3.09
CA ILE A 119 -14.33 14.50 -2.40
C ILE A 119 -14.52 13.43 -1.32
N MET A 120 -13.69 12.39 -1.37
CA MET A 120 -13.73 11.27 -0.41
C MET A 120 -12.74 11.49 0.72
N ILE A 121 -11.49 11.85 0.39
CA ILE A 121 -10.41 12.04 1.37
C ILE A 121 -9.58 13.25 0.96
N PHE A 122 -9.39 14.19 1.89
CA PHE A 122 -8.52 15.35 1.70
C PHE A 122 -7.45 15.36 2.79
N ARG A 123 -6.19 15.45 2.38
CA ARG A 123 -5.03 15.18 3.26
C ARG A 123 -4.14 16.40 3.49
N GLU A 124 -4.55 17.58 3.00
CA GLU A 124 -3.74 18.80 3.07
C GLU A 124 -4.27 19.77 4.12
N ASN A 125 -3.36 20.55 4.71
CA ASN A 125 -3.73 21.55 5.73
C ASN A 125 -4.43 22.80 5.14
N ARG A 126 -4.46 22.94 3.81
CA ARG A 126 -5.08 24.07 3.07
C ARG A 126 -5.66 23.57 1.76
N GLY A 127 -6.69 24.25 1.26
CA GLY A 127 -7.34 23.90 0.00
C GLY A 127 -8.56 22.98 0.15
N TRP A 128 -9.04 22.76 1.37
CA TRP A 128 -10.20 21.91 1.66
C TRP A 128 -11.50 22.47 1.06
N GLU A 129 -11.51 23.75 0.67
CA GLU A 129 -12.63 24.44 0.02
C GLU A 129 -13.08 23.74 -1.27
N VAL A 130 -12.21 22.93 -1.89
CA VAL A 130 -12.59 22.08 -3.05
C VAL A 130 -13.66 21.05 -2.72
N LYS A 131 -13.96 20.79 -1.44
CA LYS A 131 -15.07 19.91 -1.03
C LYS A 131 -16.44 20.59 -1.11
N GLU A 132 -16.47 21.91 -1.20
CA GLU A 132 -17.74 22.64 -1.21
C GLU A 132 -18.55 22.34 -2.47
N LYS A 133 -19.86 22.14 -2.31
CA LYS A 133 -20.79 21.88 -3.42
C LYS A 133 -20.69 22.94 -4.51
N ARG A 134 -20.50 24.21 -4.13
CA ARG A 134 -20.26 25.32 -5.06
C ARG A 134 -19.10 25.02 -6.01
N PHE A 135 -17.98 24.51 -5.49
CA PHE A 135 -16.82 24.17 -6.33
C PHE A 135 -17.15 23.00 -7.25
N LEU A 136 -17.64 21.90 -6.66
CA LEU A 136 -17.83 20.61 -7.34
C LEU A 136 -18.94 20.66 -8.41
N ASN A 137 -19.99 21.44 -8.17
CA ASN A 137 -21.10 21.60 -9.12
C ASN A 137 -20.66 22.23 -10.44
N GLN A 138 -19.52 22.92 -10.50
CA GLN A 138 -18.99 23.50 -11.74
C GLN A 138 -18.58 22.44 -12.77
N PHE A 139 -18.31 21.21 -12.32
CA PHE A 139 -17.97 20.11 -13.23
C PHE A 139 -19.21 19.48 -13.86
N ARG A 140 -20.40 19.66 -13.27
CA ARG A 140 -21.64 19.03 -13.71
C ARG A 140 -21.99 19.42 -15.15
N GLY A 141 -22.33 18.42 -15.97
CA GLY A 141 -22.67 18.58 -17.38
C GLY A 141 -21.48 18.73 -18.33
N LYS A 142 -20.25 18.92 -17.82
CA LYS A 142 -19.06 18.99 -18.66
C LYS A 142 -18.74 17.62 -19.27
N THR A 143 -18.21 17.64 -20.48
CA THR A 143 -17.79 16.49 -21.29
C THR A 143 -16.32 16.65 -21.68
N LEU A 144 -15.75 15.65 -22.36
CA LEU A 144 -14.39 15.71 -22.93
C LEU A 144 -14.17 16.94 -23.85
N ARG A 145 -15.24 17.45 -24.48
CA ARG A 145 -15.18 18.62 -25.39
C ARG A 145 -15.13 19.95 -24.65
N ASN A 146 -15.51 19.99 -23.38
CA ASN A 146 -15.49 21.22 -22.61
C ASN A 146 -14.08 21.48 -22.07
N SER A 147 -13.69 22.75 -22.00
CA SER A 147 -12.51 23.13 -21.24
C SER A 147 -12.80 23.07 -19.73
N ILE A 148 -11.81 22.58 -18.98
CA ILE A 148 -11.85 22.36 -17.53
C ILE A 148 -10.56 22.93 -16.93
N ARG A 149 -10.30 24.21 -17.18
CA ARG A 149 -9.14 24.92 -16.65
C ARG A 149 -9.56 25.81 -15.49
N VAL A 150 -8.82 25.74 -14.39
CA VAL A 150 -9.04 26.60 -13.23
C VAL A 150 -8.62 28.02 -13.57
N ASP A 151 -9.38 29.01 -13.10
CA ASP A 151 -9.24 30.44 -13.41
C ASP A 151 -9.68 30.84 -14.85
N GLU A 152 -10.08 29.86 -15.68
CA GLU A 152 -10.69 30.08 -17.01
C GLU A 152 -12.14 29.57 -17.03
N ASP A 153 -12.34 28.27 -16.81
CA ASP A 153 -13.65 27.59 -16.91
C ASP A 153 -14.20 27.11 -15.55
N ILE A 154 -13.34 27.04 -14.54
CA ILE A 154 -13.65 26.63 -13.18
C ILE A 154 -13.21 27.75 -12.25
N ILE A 155 -14.17 28.36 -11.57
CA ILE A 155 -13.96 29.40 -10.56
C ILE A 155 -13.17 28.76 -9.41
N ASN A 156 -12.02 29.36 -9.14
CA ASN A 156 -11.08 28.93 -8.13
C ASN A 156 -11.51 29.38 -6.73
N TYR A 157 -10.91 28.77 -5.71
CA TYR A 157 -11.00 29.24 -4.33
C TYR A 157 -9.68 29.88 -3.91
N THR A 158 -9.78 31.07 -3.32
CA THR A 158 -8.63 31.80 -2.79
C THR A 158 -7.95 30.94 -1.73
N GLY A 159 -6.67 30.62 -1.94
CA GLY A 159 -5.90 29.73 -1.05
C GLY A 159 -5.96 28.23 -1.38
N ALA A 160 -6.79 27.82 -2.35
CA ALA A 160 -6.97 26.42 -2.76
C ALA A 160 -6.47 26.12 -4.19
N THR A 161 -5.76 27.04 -4.84
CA THR A 161 -5.44 26.97 -6.28
C THR A 161 -4.79 25.66 -6.73
N LEU A 162 -3.88 25.09 -5.94
CA LEU A 162 -3.23 23.81 -6.27
C LEU A 162 -4.20 22.64 -6.17
N SER A 163 -5.01 22.60 -5.11
CA SER A 163 -6.04 21.59 -4.89
C SER A 163 -7.14 21.69 -5.95
N SER A 164 -7.58 22.90 -6.31
CA SER A 164 -8.55 23.12 -7.39
C SER A 164 -8.02 22.64 -8.74
N LYS A 165 -6.74 22.93 -9.05
CA LYS A 165 -6.08 22.44 -10.27
C LYS A 165 -5.95 20.92 -10.26
N ALA A 166 -5.68 20.30 -9.12
CA ALA A 166 -5.60 18.86 -8.97
C ALA A 166 -6.95 18.18 -9.24
N VAL A 167 -8.03 18.65 -8.62
CA VAL A 167 -9.39 18.11 -8.86
C VAL A 167 -9.79 18.30 -10.33
N ALA A 168 -9.57 19.48 -10.91
CA ALA A 168 -9.86 19.74 -12.33
C ALA A 168 -9.08 18.81 -13.28
N ARG A 169 -7.78 18.56 -13.00
CA ARG A 169 -6.98 17.59 -13.76
C ARG A 169 -7.54 16.19 -13.66
N GLY A 170 -7.87 15.71 -12.45
CA GLY A 170 -8.37 14.34 -12.29
C GLY A 170 -9.77 14.14 -12.86
N VAL A 171 -10.66 15.15 -12.83
CA VAL A 171 -11.94 15.11 -13.57
C VAL A 171 -11.68 15.00 -15.08
N LYS A 172 -10.73 15.76 -15.62
CA LYS A 172 -10.37 15.66 -17.04
C LYS A 172 -9.79 14.27 -17.37
N ARG A 173 -8.91 13.72 -16.53
CA ARG A 173 -8.39 12.34 -16.69
C ARG A 173 -9.51 11.30 -16.65
N ALA A 174 -10.46 11.41 -15.72
CA ALA A 174 -11.61 10.52 -15.62
C ALA A 174 -12.41 10.48 -16.93
N LEU A 175 -12.64 11.64 -17.57
CA LEU A 175 -13.34 11.73 -18.86
C LEU A 175 -12.55 11.05 -19.98
N PHE A 176 -11.23 11.22 -20.04
CA PHE A 176 -10.38 10.54 -21.04
C PHE A 176 -10.37 9.02 -20.84
N LEU A 177 -10.24 8.56 -19.59
CA LEU A 177 -10.29 7.13 -19.25
C LEU A 177 -11.65 6.52 -19.61
N PHE A 178 -12.73 7.24 -19.29
CA PHE A 178 -14.08 6.80 -19.61
C PHE A 178 -14.29 6.68 -21.14
N ASP A 179 -13.86 7.67 -21.91
CA ASP A 179 -13.95 7.64 -23.37
C ASP A 179 -13.14 6.50 -23.99
N ALA A 180 -11.96 6.21 -23.42
CA ALA A 180 -11.07 5.15 -23.86
C ALA A 180 -11.63 3.74 -23.59
N PHE A 181 -12.13 3.49 -22.38
CA PHE A 181 -12.58 2.17 -21.96
C PHE A 181 -14.04 1.87 -22.32
N TYR A 182 -14.84 2.91 -22.57
CA TYR A 182 -16.23 2.79 -22.96
C TYR A 182 -16.51 3.71 -24.17
N PRO A 183 -16.04 3.36 -25.39
CA PRO A 183 -16.27 4.19 -26.58
C PRO A 183 -17.70 4.04 -27.13
N GLY A 184 -18.37 5.17 -27.41
CA GLY A 184 -19.62 5.22 -28.19
C GLY A 184 -20.75 4.32 -27.65
N GLY A 185 -21.35 3.51 -28.53
CA GLY A 185 -22.51 2.64 -28.21
C GLY A 185 -22.25 1.52 -27.18
N THR A 186 -20.99 1.29 -26.80
CA THR A 186 -20.63 0.35 -25.71
C THR A 186 -20.99 0.88 -24.32
N ARG A 187 -21.25 2.20 -24.21
CA ARG A 187 -21.66 2.86 -22.96
C ARG A 187 -23.07 2.49 -22.49
N TYR A 188 -23.87 1.88 -23.35
CA TYR A 188 -25.25 1.48 -23.03
C TYR A 188 -25.42 -0.03 -22.96
N LYS A 189 -24.53 -0.81 -23.61
CA LYS A 189 -24.63 -2.27 -23.68
C LYS A 189 -23.52 -2.90 -22.87
N LEU A 190 -23.86 -3.37 -21.68
CA LEU A 190 -22.97 -4.22 -20.90
C LEU A 190 -23.01 -5.63 -21.47
N ALA A 191 -21.84 -6.21 -21.74
CA ALA A 191 -21.77 -7.64 -22.04
C ALA A 191 -22.44 -8.43 -20.89
N PRO A 192 -23.21 -9.50 -21.18
CA PRO A 192 -23.86 -10.31 -20.16
C PRO A 192 -22.77 -10.77 -19.19
N ALA A 193 -22.89 -10.32 -17.94
CA ALA A 193 -21.94 -10.70 -16.90
C ALA A 193 -22.12 -12.19 -16.61
N SER A 194 -21.02 -12.93 -16.44
CA SER A 194 -21.01 -14.04 -15.50
C SER A 194 -21.52 -13.47 -14.17
N GLN A 195 -22.70 -13.94 -13.75
CA GLN A 195 -23.46 -13.36 -12.66
C GLN A 195 -22.67 -13.40 -11.35
N PHE A 196 -22.10 -12.25 -10.96
CA PHE A 196 -21.93 -11.91 -9.56
C PHE A 196 -22.92 -10.78 -9.27
N VAL A 197 -24.09 -11.17 -8.78
CA VAL A 197 -25.12 -10.26 -8.28
C VAL A 197 -24.77 -9.98 -6.82
N MET A 198 -24.27 -8.78 -6.53
CA MET A 198 -24.34 -8.26 -5.16
C MET A 198 -25.68 -7.52 -5.05
N PRO A 199 -26.63 -7.97 -4.21
CA PRO A 199 -27.77 -7.14 -3.86
C PRO A 199 -27.24 -5.98 -3.00
N LEU A 200 -27.51 -4.73 -3.40
CA LEU A 200 -27.47 -3.63 -2.43
C LEU A 200 -28.61 -3.83 -1.43
N PRO A 201 -28.40 -3.54 -0.13
CA PRO A 201 -29.43 -3.73 0.87
C PRO A 201 -30.63 -2.84 0.57
N MET A 202 -31.82 -3.44 0.48
CA MET A 202 -33.08 -2.70 0.56
C MET A 202 -33.13 -1.99 1.92
N SER A 203 -33.48 -0.70 1.91
CA SER A 203 -33.82 0.01 3.15
C SER A 203 -34.93 -0.76 3.87
N PRO A 204 -34.78 -1.10 5.16
CA PRO A 204 -35.91 -1.61 5.91
C PRO A 204 -36.94 -0.49 6.04
N VAL A 205 -38.19 -0.84 5.78
CA VAL A 205 -39.34 -0.12 6.32
C VAL A 205 -39.06 0.12 7.81
N LEU A 206 -39.26 1.35 8.26
CA LEU A 206 -39.16 1.75 9.66
C LEU A 206 -40.22 0.98 10.47
N THR A 207 -39.85 -0.20 10.93
CA THR A 207 -40.41 -0.82 12.12
C THR A 207 -39.31 -0.82 13.16
N SER A 208 -39.48 0.03 14.16
CA SER A 208 -38.64 0.10 15.34
C SER A 208 -38.67 -1.23 16.10
N ALA A 209 -37.64 -2.06 15.93
CA ALA A 209 -37.21 -3.08 16.88
C ALA A 209 -35.83 -3.67 16.48
N ASP A 210 -34.83 -3.48 17.36
CA ASP A 210 -33.56 -4.21 17.51
C ASP A 210 -32.53 -4.27 16.36
N SER A 211 -31.70 -3.22 16.27
CA SER A 211 -30.46 -3.19 15.48
C SER A 211 -29.22 -3.64 16.29
N GLN A 212 -29.16 -4.91 16.69
CA GLN A 212 -27.94 -5.53 17.20
C GLN A 212 -27.36 -6.53 16.17
N GLY A 213 -26.25 -6.17 15.50
CA GLY A 213 -25.20 -7.16 15.19
C GLY A 213 -24.85 -7.55 13.74
N SER A 214 -25.07 -6.72 12.71
CA SER A 214 -24.41 -6.93 11.40
C SER A 214 -22.96 -6.43 11.42
N LEU A 215 -22.04 -7.18 10.80
CA LEU A 215 -20.66 -6.77 10.57
C LEU A 215 -20.46 -6.51 9.09
N ASP A 216 -20.00 -5.32 8.74
CA ASP A 216 -19.75 -4.94 7.36
C ASP A 216 -18.24 -4.81 7.09
N LEU A 217 -17.84 -5.07 5.85
CA LEU A 217 -16.45 -4.95 5.41
C LEU A 217 -16.15 -3.52 4.98
N TYR A 218 -15.18 -2.90 5.65
CA TYR A 218 -14.65 -1.59 5.29
C TYR A 218 -13.24 -1.73 4.76
N ARG A 219 -12.86 -0.82 3.86
CA ARG A 219 -11.53 -0.74 3.26
C ARG A 219 -11.09 0.71 3.17
N GLN A 220 -9.82 0.96 3.46
CA GLN A 220 -9.17 2.25 3.19
C GLN A 220 -7.72 2.01 2.76
N SER A 221 -7.23 2.88 1.87
CA SER A 221 -5.85 2.84 1.37
C SER A 221 -5.17 4.20 1.50
N ARG A 222 -3.85 4.19 1.75
CA ARG A 222 -2.99 5.37 1.85
C ARG A 222 -1.59 5.05 1.35
N TYR A 223 -0.92 6.02 0.73
CA TYR A 223 0.49 5.89 0.40
C TYR A 223 1.34 6.08 1.68
N ALA A 224 2.16 5.09 2.01
CA ALA A 224 3.06 5.11 3.17
C ALA A 224 4.16 4.05 2.98
N MET A 225 5.31 4.19 3.64
CA MET A 225 6.44 3.24 3.52
C MET A 225 6.86 2.97 2.07
N GLY A 226 6.76 4.00 1.21
CA GLY A 226 7.12 3.92 -0.20
C GLY A 226 6.16 3.10 -1.08
N SER A 227 4.96 2.75 -0.61
CA SER A 227 3.98 1.98 -1.38
C SER A 227 2.52 2.29 -1.01
N ILE A 228 1.57 1.71 -1.73
CA ILE A 228 0.14 1.77 -1.38
C ILE A 228 -0.11 0.76 -0.26
N CYS A 229 -0.46 1.28 0.90
CA CYS A 229 -0.86 0.51 2.06
C CYS A 229 -2.39 0.48 2.17
N GLU A 230 -2.94 -0.69 2.42
CA GLU A 230 -4.38 -0.93 2.52
C GLU A 230 -4.70 -1.66 3.80
N VAL A 231 -5.78 -1.23 4.46
CA VAL A 231 -6.37 -1.92 5.59
C VAL A 231 -7.79 -2.29 5.21
N ARG A 232 -8.15 -3.56 5.43
CA ARG A 232 -9.53 -4.06 5.37
C ARG A 232 -9.93 -4.52 6.76
N LEU A 233 -11.15 -4.25 7.19
CA LEU A 233 -11.64 -4.65 8.50
C LEU A 233 -13.14 -4.90 8.51
N TRP A 234 -13.55 -5.85 9.35
CA TRP A 234 -14.95 -6.13 9.66
C TRP A 234 -15.32 -5.41 10.96
N CYS A 235 -16.32 -4.52 10.90
CA CYS A 235 -16.79 -3.79 12.07
C CYS A 235 -18.30 -3.51 12.01
N ARG A 236 -18.86 -3.01 13.10
CA ARG A 236 -20.31 -2.87 13.30
C ARG A 236 -20.87 -1.56 12.76
N SER A 237 -20.00 -0.59 12.48
CA SER A 237 -20.41 0.74 12.00
C SER A 237 -19.25 1.45 11.28
N ALA A 238 -19.61 2.43 10.45
CA ALA A 238 -18.64 3.29 9.77
C ALA A 238 -17.79 4.13 10.76
N ASP A 239 -18.35 4.52 11.91
CA ASP A 239 -17.61 5.29 12.92
C ASP A 239 -16.54 4.44 13.62
N GLU A 240 -16.84 3.18 13.91
CA GLU A 240 -15.85 2.20 14.39
C GLU A 240 -14.75 1.99 13.33
N ALA A 241 -15.14 1.86 12.06
CA ALA A 241 -14.20 1.75 10.95
C ALA A 241 -13.25 2.95 10.87
N HIS A 242 -13.79 4.18 10.93
CA HIS A 242 -13.01 5.41 10.82
C HIS A 242 -11.94 5.51 11.92
N ARG A 243 -12.32 5.28 13.18
CA ARG A 243 -11.37 5.26 14.30
C ARG A 243 -10.32 4.16 14.15
N ALA A 244 -10.74 2.98 13.70
CA ALA A 244 -9.85 1.85 13.48
C ALA A 244 -8.82 2.14 12.38
N PHE A 245 -9.24 2.73 11.26
CA PHE A 245 -8.33 3.15 10.20
C PHE A 245 -7.33 4.20 10.69
N ALA A 246 -7.78 5.22 11.40
CA ALA A 246 -6.88 6.23 11.97
C ALA A 246 -5.80 5.59 12.86
N MET A 247 -6.17 4.61 13.70
CA MET A 247 -5.23 3.87 14.53
C MET A 247 -4.29 2.96 13.72
N GLY A 248 -4.81 2.23 12.73
CA GLY A 248 -4.01 1.35 11.89
C GLY A 248 -2.99 2.13 11.05
N PHE A 249 -3.42 3.19 10.40
CA PHE A 249 -2.56 4.07 9.62
C PHE A 249 -1.60 4.88 10.50
N GLY A 250 -2.01 5.31 11.68
CA GLY A 250 -1.10 5.93 12.65
C GLY A 250 0.03 4.99 13.08
N GLU A 251 -0.24 3.69 13.23
CA GLU A 251 0.81 2.70 13.53
C GLU A 251 1.79 2.51 12.36
N ILE A 252 1.33 2.60 11.11
CA ILE A 252 2.22 2.59 9.93
C ILE A 252 3.16 3.80 9.98
N ASP A 253 2.62 4.99 10.24
CA ASP A 253 3.42 6.22 10.31
C ASP A 253 4.46 6.15 11.44
N ARG A 254 4.07 5.60 12.61
CA ARG A 254 4.97 5.40 13.75
C ARG A 254 6.10 4.43 13.42
N VAL A 255 5.81 3.31 12.75
CA VAL A 255 6.85 2.34 12.33
C VAL A 255 7.77 2.96 11.28
N GLU A 256 7.24 3.79 10.38
CA GLU A 256 8.05 4.52 9.39
C GLU A 256 9.00 5.54 10.04
N GLN A 257 8.59 6.20 11.13
CA GLN A 257 9.46 7.06 11.94
C GLN A 257 10.61 6.30 12.60
N VAL A 258 10.48 4.98 12.82
CA VAL A 258 11.54 4.16 13.41
C VAL A 258 12.47 3.62 12.33
N PHE A 259 11.92 3.03 11.26
CA PHE A 259 12.69 2.18 10.32
C PHE A 259 12.88 2.76 8.91
N SER A 260 12.49 4.01 8.64
CA SER A 260 12.70 4.59 7.31
C SER A 260 14.15 5.00 7.07
N ALA A 261 14.77 4.45 6.02
CA ALA A 261 16.07 4.91 5.53
C ALA A 261 16.00 6.22 4.73
N TYR A 262 14.79 6.69 4.43
CA TYR A 262 14.54 7.87 3.58
C TYR A 262 14.12 9.12 4.39
N ARG A 263 13.83 8.97 5.69
CA ARG A 263 13.51 10.08 6.58
C ARG A 263 14.72 10.39 7.46
N ASN A 264 15.22 11.62 7.37
CA ASN A 264 16.42 12.05 8.11
C ASN A 264 16.20 12.04 9.62
N GLU A 265 14.96 12.22 10.07
CA GLU A 265 14.57 12.27 11.47
C GLU A 265 14.27 10.87 12.05
N SER A 266 14.35 9.81 11.25
CA SER A 266 14.06 8.46 11.74
C SER A 266 15.11 7.97 12.72
N GLU A 267 14.70 7.08 13.63
CA GLU A 267 15.63 6.42 14.54
C GLU A 267 16.72 5.66 13.77
N LEU A 268 16.35 4.95 12.69
CA LEU A 268 17.30 4.29 11.80
C LEU A 268 18.34 5.27 11.23
N ALA A 269 17.90 6.43 10.71
CA ALA A 269 18.80 7.41 10.14
C ALA A 269 19.76 7.98 11.21
N LEU A 270 19.29 8.17 12.45
CA LEU A 270 20.13 8.54 13.58
C LEU A 270 21.21 7.49 13.87
N VAL A 271 20.83 6.20 13.88
CA VAL A 271 21.79 5.10 14.09
C VAL A 271 22.83 5.08 12.97
N ASN A 272 22.40 5.18 11.70
CA ASN A 272 23.30 5.20 10.54
C ASN A 272 24.31 6.35 10.59
N ARG A 273 23.89 7.56 10.98
CA ARG A 273 24.80 8.73 11.12
C ARG A 273 25.90 8.53 12.16
N ASN A 274 25.71 7.62 13.11
CA ASN A 274 26.65 7.32 14.18
C ASN A 274 27.53 6.09 13.88
N ALA A 275 27.55 5.60 12.63
CA ALA A 275 28.41 4.51 12.20
C ALA A 275 29.89 4.77 12.52
N GLY A 276 30.50 3.81 13.23
CA GLY A 276 31.90 3.88 13.67
C GLY A 276 32.18 4.83 14.84
N ARG A 277 31.19 5.58 15.36
CA ARG A 277 31.40 6.59 16.43
C ARG A 277 31.18 6.07 17.84
N GLY A 278 30.41 4.98 18.00
CA GLY A 278 30.13 4.39 19.31
C GLY A 278 28.79 3.65 19.36
N PRO A 279 28.41 3.13 20.53
CA PRO A 279 27.07 2.57 20.75
C PRO A 279 26.00 3.66 20.76
N VAL A 280 24.90 3.39 20.08
CA VAL A 280 23.71 4.25 20.03
C VAL A 280 22.59 3.56 20.80
N GLN A 281 22.01 4.25 21.78
CA GLN A 281 20.82 3.77 22.47
C GLN A 281 19.61 3.85 21.54
N VAL A 282 18.82 2.78 21.52
CA VAL A 282 17.66 2.63 20.64
C VAL A 282 16.43 2.19 21.40
N SER A 283 15.26 2.34 20.78
CA SER A 283 13.98 1.87 21.25
C SER A 283 13.93 0.34 21.34
N ASP A 284 13.04 -0.17 22.20
CA ASP A 284 12.82 -1.61 22.34
C ASP A 284 12.46 -2.28 21.01
N GLU A 285 11.66 -1.59 20.20
CA GLU A 285 11.22 -2.10 18.91
C GLU A 285 12.37 -2.19 17.91
N PHE A 286 13.19 -1.14 17.82
CA PHE A 286 14.37 -1.15 16.97
C PHE A 286 15.36 -2.24 17.40
N PHE A 287 15.59 -2.38 18.71
CA PHE A 287 16.50 -3.40 19.24
C PHE A 287 15.99 -4.83 18.99
N ASP A 288 14.69 -5.11 19.22
CA ASP A 288 14.09 -6.43 18.97
C ASP A 288 14.19 -6.82 17.49
N LEU A 289 13.86 -5.89 16.58
CA LEU A 289 13.91 -6.17 15.15
C LEU A 289 15.35 -6.35 14.65
N THR A 290 16.29 -5.56 15.18
CA THR A 290 17.73 -5.73 14.90
C THR A 290 18.24 -7.08 15.40
N GLN A 291 17.90 -7.46 16.63
CA GLN A 291 18.29 -8.76 17.18
C GLN A 291 17.70 -9.91 16.37
N TYR A 292 16.45 -9.77 15.92
CA TYR A 292 15.83 -10.75 15.03
C TYR A 292 16.57 -10.84 13.70
N ALA A 293 16.91 -9.71 13.07
CA ALA A 293 17.68 -9.68 11.83
C ALA A 293 19.06 -10.36 11.98
N VAL A 294 19.79 -10.11 13.08
CA VAL A 294 21.08 -10.77 13.36
C VAL A 294 20.91 -12.29 13.52
N ARG A 295 19.84 -12.75 14.19
CA ARG A 295 19.56 -14.19 14.29
C ARG A 295 19.25 -14.81 12.93
N SER A 296 18.41 -14.15 12.13
CA SER A 296 18.08 -14.59 10.77
C SER A 296 19.30 -14.61 9.86
N TRP A 297 20.17 -13.61 9.93
CA TRP A 297 21.43 -13.56 9.21
C TRP A 297 22.29 -14.79 9.52
N ARG A 298 22.44 -15.15 10.80
CA ARG A 298 23.19 -16.36 11.21
C ARG A 298 22.51 -17.64 10.70
N GLN A 299 21.18 -17.72 10.84
CA GLN A 299 20.40 -18.89 10.44
C GLN A 299 20.50 -19.16 8.93
N PHE A 300 20.52 -18.12 8.11
CA PHE A 300 20.45 -18.22 6.66
C PHE A 300 21.77 -17.87 5.95
N GLY A 301 22.90 -18.01 6.67
CA GLY A 301 24.24 -17.84 6.08
C GLY A 301 24.47 -16.48 5.44
N GLY A 302 23.85 -15.43 5.97
CA GLY A 302 23.99 -14.05 5.50
C GLY A 302 23.15 -13.66 4.28
N SER A 303 22.27 -14.52 3.78
CA SER A 303 21.41 -14.16 2.63
C SER A 303 20.41 -13.04 2.95
N VAL A 304 20.03 -12.89 4.22
CA VAL A 304 19.21 -11.77 4.70
C VAL A 304 20.04 -10.93 5.65
N ASP A 305 20.39 -9.73 5.20
CA ASP A 305 21.22 -8.80 5.95
C ASP A 305 20.58 -7.40 5.94
N VAL A 306 20.29 -6.86 7.13
CA VAL A 306 19.75 -5.50 7.29
C VAL A 306 20.84 -4.43 7.23
N THR A 307 22.12 -4.79 7.12
CA THR A 307 23.24 -3.84 6.94
C THR A 307 23.57 -3.60 5.46
N VAL A 308 22.68 -3.97 4.54
CA VAL A 308 22.86 -3.87 3.08
C VAL A 308 22.89 -2.43 2.54
N GLY A 309 22.64 -1.43 3.39
CA GLY A 309 22.57 -0.01 3.00
C GLY A 309 23.73 0.48 2.12
N PRO A 310 25.01 0.20 2.43
CA PRO A 310 26.14 0.61 1.61
C PRO A 310 26.07 0.05 0.18
N LEU A 311 25.66 -1.21 0.02
CA LEU A 311 25.43 -1.80 -1.30
C LEU A 311 24.26 -1.14 -2.02
N MET A 312 23.15 -0.88 -1.32
CA MET A 312 22.00 -0.18 -1.91
C MET A 312 22.36 1.22 -2.42
N LYS A 313 23.31 1.91 -1.77
CA LYS A 313 23.90 3.17 -2.24
C LYS A 313 24.80 2.98 -3.46
N ALA A 314 25.73 2.04 -3.40
CA ALA A 314 26.68 1.79 -4.48
C ALA A 314 25.99 1.45 -5.81
N TRP A 315 24.86 0.75 -5.76
CA TRP A 315 24.04 0.44 -6.93
C TRP A 315 23.06 1.54 -7.36
N GLY A 316 22.99 2.66 -6.63
CA GLY A 316 22.06 3.76 -6.91
C GLY A 316 20.59 3.50 -6.55
N PHE A 317 20.27 2.38 -5.88
CA PHE A 317 18.87 2.05 -5.51
C PHE A 317 18.33 2.87 -4.34
N ARG A 318 19.21 3.40 -3.50
CA ARG A 318 18.84 4.25 -2.37
C ARG A 318 18.94 5.74 -2.69
N GLU A 319 19.96 6.13 -3.44
CA GLU A 319 20.26 7.51 -3.81
C GLU A 319 20.70 7.55 -5.28
N GLY A 320 20.08 8.42 -6.07
CA GLY A 320 20.43 8.60 -7.49
C GLY A 320 19.72 7.62 -8.43
N GLU A 321 20.27 7.51 -9.65
CA GLU A 321 19.79 6.59 -10.68
C GLU A 321 20.49 5.23 -10.55
N PRO A 322 19.77 4.11 -10.73
CA PRO A 322 20.37 2.78 -10.72
C PRO A 322 21.50 2.65 -11.74
N HIS A 323 22.66 2.18 -11.29
CA HIS A 323 23.83 2.00 -12.14
C HIS A 323 24.71 0.86 -11.61
N ARG A 324 25.63 0.39 -12.45
CA ARG A 324 26.62 -0.61 -12.06
C ARG A 324 27.81 0.10 -11.39
N PRO A 325 28.13 -0.20 -10.12
CA PRO A 325 29.31 0.37 -9.47
C PRO A 325 30.60 -0.16 -10.11
N SER A 326 31.68 0.61 -9.97
CA SER A 326 33.02 0.12 -10.26
C SER A 326 33.39 -1.03 -9.33
N HIS A 327 34.39 -1.84 -9.74
CA HIS A 327 34.86 -2.94 -8.91
C HIS A 327 35.35 -2.48 -7.52
N LYS A 328 36.00 -1.31 -7.47
CA LYS A 328 36.48 -0.70 -6.23
C LYS A 328 35.33 -0.30 -5.30
N GLU A 329 34.34 0.42 -5.83
CA GLU A 329 33.15 0.85 -5.06
C GLU A 329 32.38 -0.35 -4.51
N LEU A 330 32.26 -1.43 -5.30
CA LEU A 330 31.59 -2.65 -4.86
C LEU A 330 32.33 -3.33 -3.70
N LEU A 331 33.66 -3.45 -3.77
CA LEU A 331 34.47 -4.05 -2.71
C LEU A 331 34.41 -3.21 -1.41
N GLU A 332 34.49 -1.89 -1.54
CA GLU A 332 34.34 -0.96 -0.41
C GLU A 332 32.95 -1.09 0.24
N ALA A 333 31.89 -1.15 -0.57
CA ALA A 333 30.53 -1.37 -0.10
C ALA A 333 30.39 -2.72 0.63
N GLN A 334 30.95 -3.80 0.09
CA GLN A 334 30.92 -5.14 0.70
C GLN A 334 31.65 -5.19 2.06
N ASP A 335 32.77 -4.48 2.22
CA ASP A 335 33.46 -4.42 3.51
C ASP A 335 32.61 -3.75 4.61
N MET A 336 31.61 -2.95 4.23
CA MET A 336 30.67 -2.32 5.16
C MET A 336 29.38 -3.12 5.39
N VAL A 337 29.20 -4.28 4.74
CA VAL A 337 28.03 -5.16 4.93
C VAL A 337 28.40 -6.37 5.80
N GLY A 338 27.49 -6.76 6.69
CA GLY A 338 27.59 -7.92 7.56
C GLY A 338 27.00 -7.68 8.95
N CYS A 339 25.94 -8.41 9.31
CA CYS A 339 25.40 -8.39 10.68
C CYS A 339 26.41 -8.88 11.75
N ASN A 340 27.44 -9.65 11.37
CA ASN A 340 28.56 -10.00 12.25
C ASN A 340 29.44 -8.80 12.64
N LYS A 341 29.31 -7.66 11.95
CA LYS A 341 29.99 -6.40 12.24
C LYS A 341 29.14 -5.48 13.13
N LEU A 342 28.10 -6.03 13.78
CA LEU A 342 27.27 -5.33 14.76
C LEU A 342 27.59 -5.82 16.18
N SER A 343 27.62 -4.89 17.13
CA SER A 343 27.64 -5.18 18.56
C SER A 343 26.32 -4.73 19.18
N LEU A 344 25.60 -5.66 19.81
CA LEU A 344 24.31 -5.43 20.46
C LEU A 344 24.44 -5.62 21.97
N ASP A 345 24.08 -4.60 22.74
CA ASP A 345 23.94 -4.71 24.20
C ASP A 345 22.46 -4.70 24.57
N ARG A 346 21.97 -5.84 25.08
CA ARG A 346 20.57 -5.99 25.47
C ARG A 346 20.22 -5.26 26.76
N ARG A 347 21.15 -5.14 27.71
CA ARG A 347 20.89 -4.48 29.00
C ARG A 347 20.76 -2.98 28.80
N MET A 348 21.64 -2.41 27.98
CA MET A 348 21.65 -0.97 27.69
C MET A 348 20.74 -0.59 26.51
N ARG A 349 20.29 -1.58 25.72
CA ARG A 349 19.57 -1.41 24.45
C ARG A 349 20.34 -0.53 23.48
N THR A 350 21.59 -0.89 23.26
CA THR A 350 22.47 -0.15 22.36
C THR A 350 22.89 -0.99 21.17
N VAL A 351 22.98 -0.35 20.00
CA VAL A 351 23.53 -0.91 18.77
C VAL A 351 24.79 -0.14 18.40
N ARG A 352 25.87 -0.85 18.09
CA ARG A 352 27.13 -0.27 17.61
C ARG A 352 27.55 -0.92 16.30
N PHE A 353 27.88 -0.10 15.31
CA PHE A 353 28.60 -0.52 14.12
C PHE A 353 30.09 -0.68 14.43
N LEU A 354 30.69 -1.82 14.05
CA LEU A 354 32.11 -2.07 14.24
C LEU A 354 32.98 -1.43 13.15
N ARG A 355 32.38 -1.00 12.03
CA ARG A 355 33.05 -0.27 10.96
C ARG A 355 32.35 1.05 10.65
N GLN A 356 33.14 2.05 10.28
CA GLN A 356 32.62 3.31 9.77
C GLN A 356 32.00 3.09 8.39
N GLY A 357 30.93 3.82 8.08
CA GLY A 357 30.22 3.73 6.80
C GLY A 357 29.23 2.56 6.68
N MET A 358 29.15 1.68 7.68
CA MET A 358 28.04 0.72 7.79
C MET A 358 26.70 1.46 7.91
N GLU A 359 25.67 0.91 7.28
CA GLU A 359 24.32 1.48 7.34
C GLU A 359 23.25 0.40 7.36
N PHE A 360 22.26 0.57 8.24
CA PHE A 360 21.04 -0.22 8.22
C PHE A 360 20.14 0.17 7.04
N ASP A 361 19.48 -0.85 6.51
CA ASP A 361 18.34 -0.79 5.61
C ASP A 361 17.38 -1.93 6.00
N PHE A 362 16.21 -1.56 6.53
CA PHE A 362 15.17 -2.49 6.95
C PHE A 362 14.07 -2.66 5.88
N GLY A 363 14.27 -2.19 4.64
CA GLY A 363 13.24 -2.24 3.59
C GLY A 363 12.68 -3.65 3.34
N GLY A 364 13.52 -4.68 3.46
CA GLY A 364 13.14 -6.09 3.35
C GLY A 364 12.61 -6.74 4.63
N LEU A 365 12.25 -5.97 5.67
CA LEU A 365 11.74 -6.51 6.95
C LEU A 365 10.68 -5.60 7.60
N ALA A 366 10.79 -4.28 7.40
CA ALA A 366 9.96 -3.28 8.06
C ALA A 366 8.48 -3.37 7.67
N LYS A 367 8.15 -3.67 6.41
CA LYS A 367 6.74 -3.78 5.96
C LYS A 367 6.03 -4.96 6.64
N GLY A 368 6.60 -6.16 6.64
CA GLY A 368 6.03 -7.29 7.38
C GLY A 368 5.89 -7.05 8.88
N HIS A 369 6.86 -6.34 9.49
CA HIS A 369 6.75 -5.89 10.88
C HIS A 369 5.57 -4.91 11.06
N ALA A 370 5.48 -3.86 10.24
CA ALA A 370 4.40 -2.87 10.26
C ALA A 370 3.02 -3.53 10.07
N ALA A 371 2.87 -4.43 9.09
CA ALA A 371 1.61 -5.14 8.85
C ALA A 371 1.16 -5.92 10.10
N LYS A 372 2.09 -6.60 10.78
CA LYS A 372 1.78 -7.31 12.03
C LYS A 372 1.43 -6.36 13.18
N ARG A 373 2.07 -5.20 13.25
CA ARG A 373 1.77 -4.15 14.24
C ARG A 373 0.37 -3.58 14.03
N VAL A 374 0.00 -3.26 12.80
CA VAL A 374 -1.36 -2.81 12.44
C VAL A 374 -2.39 -3.86 12.85
N ALA A 375 -2.21 -5.12 12.44
CA ALA A 375 -3.12 -6.20 12.80
C ALA A 375 -3.31 -6.34 14.33
N ARG A 376 -2.23 -6.18 15.11
CA ARG A 376 -2.29 -6.21 16.59
C ARG A 376 -2.99 -4.98 17.18
N VAL A 377 -2.76 -3.79 16.64
CA VAL A 377 -3.43 -2.56 17.11
C VAL A 377 -4.93 -2.67 16.89
N LEU A 378 -5.35 -3.10 15.70
CA LEU A 378 -6.77 -3.28 15.37
C LEU A 378 -7.41 -4.37 16.23
N GLN A 379 -6.71 -5.50 16.45
CA GLN A 379 -7.16 -6.55 17.36
C GLN A 379 -7.39 -6.02 18.79
N LYS A 380 -6.46 -5.22 19.32
CA LYS A 380 -6.58 -4.62 20.66
C LYS A 380 -7.75 -3.63 20.77
N GLN A 381 -8.17 -3.03 19.67
CA GLN A 381 -9.34 -2.14 19.62
C GLN A 381 -10.67 -2.90 19.52
N GLY A 382 -10.64 -4.23 19.56
CA GLY A 382 -11.85 -5.04 19.49
C GLY A 382 -12.40 -5.22 18.07
N ILE A 383 -11.62 -4.88 17.05
CA ILE A 383 -12.02 -5.10 15.65
C ILE A 383 -12.10 -6.61 15.39
N THR A 384 -13.24 -7.06 14.84
CA THR A 384 -13.56 -8.48 14.70
C THR A 384 -12.49 -9.24 13.91
N ALA A 385 -12.14 -8.72 12.74
CA ALA A 385 -11.10 -9.25 11.87
C ALA A 385 -10.57 -8.14 10.96
N ALA A 386 -9.28 -8.13 10.70
CA ALA A 386 -8.64 -7.17 9.82
C ALA A 386 -7.53 -7.81 8.97
N LEU A 387 -7.26 -7.21 7.81
CA LEU A 387 -6.14 -7.49 6.95
C LEU A 387 -5.37 -6.20 6.70
N ALA A 388 -4.10 -6.19 7.09
CA ALA A 388 -3.14 -5.17 6.67
C ALA A 388 -2.41 -5.68 5.43
N ASN A 389 -2.41 -4.90 4.35
CA ASN A 389 -1.69 -5.17 3.11
C ASN A 389 -0.80 -3.97 2.77
N LEU A 390 0.51 -4.11 2.93
CA LEU A 390 1.46 -3.04 2.66
C LEU A 390 2.18 -3.33 1.35
N GLY A 391 1.77 -2.61 0.30
CA GLY A 391 2.40 -2.66 -1.01
C GLY A 391 2.24 -3.96 -1.79
N GLY A 392 1.19 -4.75 -1.50
CA GLY A 392 0.90 -6.02 -2.19
C GLY A 392 1.87 -7.17 -1.85
N SER A 393 2.95 -6.86 -1.14
CA SER A 393 4.07 -7.78 -0.87
C SER A 393 4.19 -8.15 0.60
N SER A 394 3.48 -7.47 1.51
CA SER A 394 3.54 -7.74 2.96
C SER A 394 2.13 -7.69 3.55
N LEU A 395 1.54 -8.86 3.79
CA LEU A 395 0.18 -9.01 4.29
C LEU A 395 0.17 -9.61 5.70
N CYS A 396 -0.75 -9.18 6.54
CA CYS A 396 -1.02 -9.80 7.83
C CYS A 396 -2.51 -9.77 8.16
N ALA A 397 -3.07 -10.95 8.39
CA ALA A 397 -4.39 -11.11 8.98
C ALA A 397 -4.28 -10.96 10.51
N SER A 398 -5.21 -10.22 11.12
CA SER A 398 -5.38 -10.23 12.57
C SER A 398 -5.90 -11.60 13.02
N GLU A 399 -5.71 -11.92 14.29
CA GLU A 399 -6.53 -12.95 14.93
C GLU A 399 -7.98 -12.45 15.01
N VAL A 400 -8.94 -13.36 15.20
CA VAL A 400 -10.37 -13.02 15.36
C VAL A 400 -10.67 -12.75 16.84
N VAL A 401 -11.20 -11.57 17.16
CA VAL A 401 -11.40 -11.15 18.58
C VAL A 401 -12.71 -11.69 19.17
N SER A 402 -13.76 -11.85 18.37
CA SER A 402 -15.08 -12.28 18.83
C SER A 402 -15.43 -13.69 18.33
N ALA A 403 -14.52 -14.65 18.54
CA ALA A 403 -14.72 -16.02 18.10
C ALA A 403 -16.08 -16.57 18.57
N ALA A 404 -16.49 -16.36 19.84
CA ALA A 404 -17.76 -16.90 20.36
C ALA A 404 -19.04 -16.40 19.66
N THR A 405 -19.06 -15.17 19.12
CA THR A 405 -20.24 -14.61 18.43
C THR A 405 -20.18 -14.81 16.91
N VAL A 406 -19.02 -15.21 16.38
CA VAL A 406 -18.74 -15.29 14.94
C VAL A 406 -18.37 -16.72 14.51
N GLN A 407 -18.11 -17.62 15.48
CA GLN A 407 -17.92 -19.04 15.25
C GLN A 407 -19.17 -19.58 14.55
N ASN A 408 -18.98 -20.15 13.36
CA ASN A 408 -20.01 -20.67 12.46
C ASN A 408 -20.78 -19.62 11.63
N ARG A 409 -20.37 -18.34 11.64
CA ARG A 409 -20.86 -17.36 10.65
C ARG A 409 -19.84 -17.20 9.52
N CYS A 410 -20.32 -17.36 8.30
CA CYS A 410 -19.59 -16.95 7.12
C CYS A 410 -19.87 -15.47 6.84
N ASN A 411 -18.91 -14.78 6.24
CA ASN A 411 -19.17 -13.49 5.63
C ASN A 411 -20.05 -13.67 4.37
N GLU A 412 -20.43 -12.54 3.75
CA GLU A 412 -21.20 -12.50 2.50
C GLU A 412 -20.60 -13.32 1.34
N THR A 413 -19.31 -13.69 1.40
CA THR A 413 -18.63 -14.54 0.40
C THR A 413 -18.61 -16.03 0.77
N GLY A 414 -19.25 -16.43 1.88
CA GLY A 414 -19.25 -17.82 2.35
C GLY A 414 -17.97 -18.25 3.09
N LEU A 415 -17.04 -17.33 3.35
CA LEU A 415 -15.77 -17.58 4.06
C LEU A 415 -15.89 -17.26 5.55
N ALA A 416 -15.14 -17.96 6.40
CA ALA A 416 -15.08 -17.62 7.81
C ALA A 416 -14.45 -16.22 8.00
N PHE A 417 -14.94 -15.47 8.99
CA PHE A 417 -14.36 -14.16 9.29
C PHE A 417 -12.87 -14.27 9.64
N GLY A 418 -12.07 -13.37 9.06
CA GLY A 418 -10.61 -13.37 9.23
C GLY A 418 -9.85 -14.32 8.30
N GLU A 419 -10.56 -15.08 7.46
CA GLU A 419 -9.95 -15.78 6.32
C GLU A 419 -9.99 -14.88 5.09
N TRP A 420 -8.83 -14.68 4.46
CA TRP A 420 -8.68 -13.72 3.37
C TRP A 420 -8.20 -14.42 2.09
N PRO A 421 -8.97 -14.38 0.99
CA PRO A 421 -8.53 -14.95 -0.28
C PRO A 421 -7.44 -14.06 -0.87
N ILE A 422 -6.27 -14.64 -1.10
CA ILE A 422 -5.09 -13.97 -1.65
C ILE A 422 -4.71 -14.64 -2.96
N GLY A 423 -4.53 -13.82 -4.01
CA GLY A 423 -3.94 -14.25 -5.27
C GLY A 423 -2.46 -13.88 -5.32
N ILE A 424 -1.61 -14.81 -5.79
CA ILE A 424 -0.20 -14.55 -6.06
C ILE A 424 -0.07 -14.28 -7.55
N ILE A 425 0.40 -13.08 -7.88
CA ILE A 425 0.52 -12.59 -9.26
C ILE A 425 1.81 -13.13 -9.88
N HIS A 426 1.75 -13.55 -11.14
CA HIS A 426 2.92 -13.98 -11.89
C HIS A 426 3.92 -12.82 -12.04
N PRO A 427 5.21 -12.98 -11.71
CA PRO A 427 6.16 -11.86 -11.64
C PRO A 427 6.46 -11.20 -12.98
N GLY A 428 6.25 -11.90 -14.10
CA GLY A 428 6.42 -11.37 -15.45
C GLY A 428 5.12 -11.02 -16.17
N ASP A 429 3.96 -11.27 -15.56
CA ASP A 429 2.65 -11.03 -16.18
C ASP A 429 1.60 -10.75 -15.11
N ALA A 430 1.29 -9.47 -14.91
CA ALA A 430 0.34 -9.04 -13.89
C ALA A 430 -1.11 -9.49 -14.14
N THR A 431 -1.42 -10.03 -15.33
CA THR A 431 -2.74 -10.57 -15.66
C THR A 431 -2.93 -12.01 -15.20
N GLN A 432 -1.84 -12.70 -14.84
CA GLN A 432 -1.87 -14.08 -14.39
C GLN A 432 -1.76 -14.17 -12.87
N CYS A 433 -2.58 -15.05 -12.30
CA CYS A 433 -2.59 -15.36 -10.88
C CYS A 433 -2.50 -16.89 -10.70
N PRO A 434 -1.31 -17.48 -10.88
CA PRO A 434 -1.13 -18.93 -10.91
C PRO A 434 -1.49 -19.62 -9.59
N VAL A 435 -1.49 -18.88 -8.48
CA VAL A 435 -1.80 -19.44 -7.15
C VAL A 435 -2.84 -18.58 -6.44
N HIS A 436 -3.83 -19.26 -5.87
CA HIS A 436 -4.77 -18.69 -4.92
C HIS A 436 -4.65 -19.43 -3.59
N LEU A 437 -4.60 -18.68 -2.49
CA LEU A 437 -4.55 -19.23 -1.15
C LEU A 437 -5.48 -18.47 -0.20
N LEU A 438 -5.80 -19.11 0.91
CA LEU A 438 -6.61 -18.52 1.97
C LEU A 438 -5.71 -18.18 3.16
N LEU A 439 -5.43 -16.89 3.36
CA LEU A 439 -4.63 -16.43 4.48
C LEU A 439 -5.48 -16.50 5.76
N LYS A 440 -5.08 -17.39 6.67
CA LYS A 440 -5.79 -17.68 7.92
C LYS A 440 -5.60 -16.57 8.97
N PRO A 441 -6.51 -16.45 9.95
CA PRO A 441 -6.37 -15.50 11.05
C PRO A 441 -5.03 -15.61 11.78
N GLY A 442 -4.40 -14.47 12.05
CA GLY A 442 -3.11 -14.40 12.75
C GLY A 442 -1.88 -14.66 11.87
N TRP A 443 -2.07 -15.10 10.62
CA TRP A 443 -0.98 -15.39 9.69
C TRP A 443 -0.55 -14.16 8.89
N SER A 444 0.67 -14.24 8.38
CA SER A 444 1.29 -13.24 7.52
C SER A 444 1.81 -13.89 6.25
N LEU A 445 1.81 -13.12 5.17
CA LEU A 445 2.32 -13.51 3.87
C LEU A 445 3.26 -12.43 3.38
N SER A 446 4.40 -12.82 2.83
CA SER A 446 5.31 -11.89 2.17
C SER A 446 5.73 -12.42 0.81
N THR A 447 5.82 -11.53 -0.17
CA THR A 447 6.31 -11.81 -1.51
C THR A 447 7.51 -10.92 -1.81
N SER A 448 8.62 -11.52 -2.19
CA SER A 448 9.81 -10.83 -2.68
C SER A 448 9.95 -11.10 -4.17
N GLY A 449 9.92 -10.05 -4.99
CA GLY A 449 9.93 -10.15 -6.45
C GLY A 449 11.01 -9.28 -7.09
N THR A 450 11.57 -9.76 -8.19
CA THR A 450 12.60 -9.02 -8.94
C THR A 450 12.00 -8.08 -10.00
N SER A 451 10.68 -8.07 -10.18
CA SER A 451 9.98 -7.25 -11.20
C SER A 451 9.58 -5.85 -10.75
N GLU A 452 9.64 -5.54 -9.45
CA GLU A 452 9.16 -4.26 -8.92
C GLU A 452 10.05 -3.07 -9.29
N ARG A 453 11.38 -3.25 -9.23
CA ARG A 453 12.37 -2.24 -9.61
C ARG A 453 13.53 -2.94 -10.31
N GLN A 454 13.76 -2.56 -11.56
CA GLN A 454 14.74 -3.14 -12.46
C GLN A 454 15.50 -2.05 -13.20
N PHE A 455 16.75 -2.34 -13.56
CA PHE A 455 17.48 -1.56 -14.54
C PHE A 455 18.31 -2.49 -15.42
N GLU A 456 18.56 -2.06 -16.65
CA GLU A 456 19.36 -2.82 -17.60
C GLU A 456 20.82 -2.34 -17.55
N ALA A 457 21.75 -3.28 -17.40
CA ALA A 457 23.17 -2.99 -17.51
C ALA A 457 23.89 -4.14 -18.22
N SER A 458 24.72 -3.80 -19.21
CA SER A 458 25.50 -4.77 -19.99
C SER A 458 24.64 -5.91 -20.58
N GLY A 459 23.41 -5.61 -21.02
CA GLY A 459 22.47 -6.58 -21.61
C GLY A 459 21.81 -7.53 -20.60
N GLN A 460 21.89 -7.24 -19.30
CA GLN A 460 21.22 -8.00 -18.24
C GLN A 460 20.23 -7.13 -17.48
N ILE A 461 19.05 -7.70 -17.19
CA ILE A 461 18.06 -7.09 -16.29
C ILE A 461 18.45 -7.40 -14.85
N LEU A 462 18.82 -6.34 -14.11
CA LEU A 462 19.22 -6.37 -12.72
C LEU A 462 18.09 -5.83 -11.84
N SER A 463 17.73 -6.56 -10.78
CA SER A 463 16.69 -6.14 -9.84
C SER A 463 17.24 -5.33 -8.68
N HIS A 464 16.39 -4.66 -7.91
CA HIS A 464 16.81 -3.98 -6.67
C HIS A 464 17.14 -4.94 -5.51
N ILE A 465 16.88 -6.24 -5.64
CA ILE A 465 17.18 -7.22 -4.60
C ILE A 465 18.63 -7.68 -4.75
N LEU A 466 19.47 -7.25 -3.82
CA LEU A 466 20.88 -7.63 -3.74
C LEU A 466 21.07 -8.91 -2.93
N ASP A 467 22.00 -9.76 -3.35
CA ASP A 467 22.58 -10.80 -2.49
C ASP A 467 23.69 -10.17 -1.63
N PRO A 468 23.51 -10.04 -0.30
CA PRO A 468 24.51 -9.40 0.56
C PRO A 468 25.85 -10.16 0.58
N ARG A 469 25.86 -11.45 0.25
CA ARG A 469 27.04 -12.31 0.26
C ARG A 469 27.97 -12.03 -0.92
N THR A 470 27.38 -11.64 -2.06
CA THR A 470 28.11 -11.39 -3.31
C THR A 470 28.13 -9.91 -3.67
N GLY A 471 27.29 -9.09 -3.06
CA GLY A 471 27.08 -7.69 -3.42
C GLY A 471 26.37 -7.47 -4.76
N TRP A 472 25.99 -8.54 -5.47
CA TRP A 472 25.36 -8.46 -6.78
C TRP A 472 23.84 -8.52 -6.71
N PRO A 473 23.14 -7.80 -7.61
CA PRO A 473 21.71 -7.95 -7.79
C PRO A 473 21.33 -9.33 -8.34
N ILE A 474 20.15 -9.82 -7.95
CA ILE A 474 19.54 -10.99 -8.59
C ILE A 474 19.16 -10.61 -10.03
N THR A 475 19.51 -11.49 -10.97
CA THR A 475 19.18 -11.37 -12.39
C THR A 475 17.87 -12.11 -12.74
N GLY A 476 17.18 -11.57 -13.75
CA GLY A 476 15.97 -12.18 -14.30
C GLY A 476 14.71 -11.97 -13.48
N ILE A 477 13.58 -12.48 -13.99
CA ILE A 477 12.25 -12.32 -13.38
C ILE A 477 11.94 -13.54 -12.51
N ARG A 478 11.83 -13.29 -11.19
CA ARG A 478 11.56 -14.30 -10.16
C ARG A 478 10.71 -13.70 -9.06
N SER A 479 9.86 -14.51 -8.43
CA SER A 479 9.22 -14.17 -7.16
C SER A 479 9.27 -15.35 -6.19
N ALA A 480 9.34 -15.03 -4.91
CA ALA A 480 9.20 -15.98 -3.82
C ALA A 480 8.16 -15.47 -2.85
N THR A 481 7.17 -16.28 -2.54
CA THR A 481 6.15 -16.01 -1.53
C THR A 481 6.32 -16.95 -0.35
N ALA A 482 6.22 -16.45 0.87
CA ALA A 482 6.27 -17.24 2.10
C ALA A 482 5.12 -16.86 3.04
N VAL A 483 4.53 -17.87 3.68
CA VAL A 483 3.48 -17.72 4.70
C VAL A 483 4.01 -18.17 6.05
N ALA A 484 3.75 -17.38 7.10
CA ALA A 484 4.17 -17.66 8.46
C ALA A 484 3.28 -16.96 9.49
N ARG A 485 3.23 -17.42 10.73
CA ARG A 485 2.50 -16.74 11.83
C ARG A 485 3.05 -15.35 12.21
N SER A 486 4.18 -14.95 11.63
CA SER A 486 4.94 -13.76 11.98
C SER A 486 5.34 -13.00 10.70
N GLY A 487 4.95 -11.74 10.57
CA GLY A 487 5.30 -10.91 9.41
C GLY A 487 6.80 -10.76 9.19
N ARG A 488 7.59 -10.58 10.27
CA ARG A 488 9.07 -10.59 10.15
C ARG A 488 9.64 -11.95 9.70
N ARG A 489 8.90 -13.04 9.89
CA ARG A 489 9.33 -14.38 9.44
C ARG A 489 9.01 -14.57 7.97
N SER A 490 7.80 -14.26 7.52
CA SER A 490 7.45 -14.33 6.10
C SER A 490 8.42 -13.50 5.24
N GLU A 491 8.78 -12.28 5.66
CA GLU A 491 9.75 -11.41 4.96
C GLU A 491 11.14 -12.05 4.81
N VAL A 492 11.69 -12.58 5.91
CA VAL A 492 13.01 -13.23 5.88
C VAL A 492 12.97 -14.47 4.99
N LEU A 493 11.90 -15.26 5.08
CA LEU A 493 11.78 -16.49 4.33
C LEU A 493 11.60 -16.23 2.83
N SER A 494 10.74 -15.30 2.43
CA SER A 494 10.54 -14.95 1.01
C SER A 494 11.86 -14.48 0.38
N LYS A 495 12.61 -13.63 1.08
CA LYS A 495 13.89 -13.14 0.58
C LYS A 495 14.97 -14.22 0.53
N HIS A 496 15.06 -15.06 1.56
CA HIS A 496 16.01 -16.19 1.57
C HIS A 496 15.74 -17.16 0.42
N LEU A 497 14.49 -17.57 0.22
CA LEU A 497 14.09 -18.49 -0.85
C LEU A 497 14.44 -17.93 -2.24
N LEU A 498 14.22 -16.62 -2.45
CA LEU A 498 14.56 -15.96 -3.71
C LEU A 498 16.07 -15.99 -4.01
N LEU A 499 16.91 -16.03 -2.97
CA LEU A 499 18.37 -16.01 -3.04
C LEU A 499 19.03 -17.40 -3.05
N LEU A 500 18.25 -18.47 -2.94
CA LEU A 500 18.75 -19.83 -3.10
C LEU A 500 19.08 -20.11 -4.58
N SER A 501 20.16 -20.83 -4.84
CA SER A 501 20.41 -21.42 -6.15
C SER A 501 19.41 -22.54 -6.47
N ALA A 502 19.23 -22.89 -7.75
CA ALA A 502 18.31 -23.97 -8.14
C ALA A 502 18.61 -25.30 -7.42
N ARG A 503 19.89 -25.62 -7.22
CA ARG A 503 20.31 -26.83 -6.48
C ARG A 503 19.95 -26.74 -5.00
N GLU A 504 20.14 -25.58 -4.39
CA GLU A 504 19.76 -25.34 -2.99
C GLU A 504 18.25 -25.34 -2.82
N GLN A 505 17.46 -24.84 -3.78
CA GLN A 505 15.99 -24.88 -3.74
C GLN A 505 15.49 -26.33 -3.69
N THR A 506 16.00 -27.21 -4.57
CA THR A 506 15.64 -28.64 -4.59
C THR A 506 16.08 -29.37 -3.30
N ALA A 507 17.25 -29.04 -2.76
CA ALA A 507 17.73 -29.63 -1.50
C ALA A 507 16.95 -29.12 -0.28
N THR A 508 16.59 -27.84 -0.29
CA THR A 508 15.82 -27.18 0.76
C THR A 508 14.43 -27.78 0.82
N ALA A 509 13.79 -28.10 -0.32
CA ALA A 509 12.49 -28.79 -0.41
C ALA A 509 12.33 -29.94 0.60
N ASN A 510 13.39 -30.73 0.82
CA ASN A 510 13.41 -31.87 1.74
C ASN A 510 13.68 -31.49 3.23
N GLN A 511 14.29 -30.33 3.49
CA GLN A 511 14.55 -29.77 4.82
C GLN A 511 13.47 -28.77 5.29
N LEU A 512 12.49 -28.45 4.44
CA LEU A 512 11.44 -27.45 4.68
C LEU A 512 10.41 -27.83 5.78
N LYS A 513 10.59 -28.89 6.58
CA LYS A 513 9.65 -29.27 7.68
C LYS A 513 9.38 -28.17 8.74
N ASN A 514 10.08 -27.02 8.67
CA ASN A 514 9.91 -25.84 9.52
C ASN A 514 9.19 -24.65 8.83
N PHE A 515 8.63 -24.85 7.64
CA PHE A 515 7.85 -23.88 6.88
C PHE A 515 6.39 -24.30 6.84
N ASP A 516 5.49 -23.32 6.89
CA ASP A 516 4.05 -23.58 6.84
C ASP A 516 3.49 -23.52 5.40
N TRP A 517 4.09 -22.69 4.52
CA TRP A 517 3.87 -22.72 3.05
C TRP A 517 4.83 -21.74 2.33
N ALA A 518 5.31 -22.10 1.13
CA ALA A 518 6.11 -21.23 0.26
C ALA A 518 5.86 -21.50 -1.24
N TYR A 519 6.12 -20.51 -2.10
CA TYR A 519 5.99 -20.62 -3.55
C TYR A 519 7.11 -19.85 -4.25
N LEU A 520 7.74 -20.47 -5.25
CA LEU A 520 8.80 -19.84 -6.04
C LEU A 520 8.46 -19.94 -7.53
N GLU A 521 8.50 -18.80 -8.21
CA GLU A 521 8.20 -18.70 -9.64
C GLU A 521 9.30 -17.96 -10.39
N GLY A 522 9.72 -18.50 -11.53
CA GLY A 522 10.73 -17.88 -12.41
C GLY A 522 10.31 -17.93 -13.88
N ALA A 523 10.53 -16.83 -14.62
CA ALA A 523 10.03 -16.68 -15.98
C ALA A 523 10.68 -17.58 -17.05
N GLN A 524 11.86 -18.18 -16.78
CA GLN A 524 12.63 -18.96 -17.77
C GLN A 524 12.73 -20.47 -17.47
N ASN A 525 12.44 -20.91 -16.23
CA ASN A 525 12.66 -22.30 -15.80
C ASN A 525 11.38 -23.03 -15.33
N GLY A 526 10.20 -22.45 -15.56
CA GLY A 526 8.95 -22.94 -15.01
C GLY A 526 8.81 -22.66 -13.50
N ALA A 527 7.58 -22.78 -12.99
CA ALA A 527 7.29 -22.61 -11.56
C ALA A 527 7.81 -23.81 -10.77
N VAL A 528 8.53 -23.57 -9.67
CA VAL A 528 8.85 -24.60 -8.67
C VAL A 528 7.98 -24.31 -7.45
N ALA A 529 6.78 -24.87 -7.44
CA ALA A 529 5.94 -24.85 -6.25
C ALA A 529 6.59 -25.76 -5.19
N LEU A 530 7.18 -25.15 -4.17
CA LEU A 530 7.67 -25.86 -2.99
C LEU A 530 6.51 -26.00 -2.01
N GLU A 531 5.64 -26.97 -2.25
CA GLU A 531 4.51 -27.23 -1.36
C GLU A 531 5.03 -27.84 -0.04
N VAL A 532 4.79 -27.14 1.06
CA VAL A 532 5.19 -27.58 2.40
C VAL A 532 3.98 -27.48 3.31
N ASN A 533 3.44 -28.64 3.67
CA ASN A 533 2.41 -28.92 4.69
C ASN A 533 1.23 -27.92 4.86
N SER A 534 0.08 -28.35 4.31
CA SER A 534 -1.28 -28.13 4.81
C SER A 534 -1.73 -26.68 5.05
N ILE A 535 -1.80 -25.90 3.98
CA ILE A 535 -2.98 -25.04 3.78
C ILE A 535 -3.85 -25.84 2.81
N HIS A 536 -5.08 -26.20 3.17
CA HIS A 536 -6.00 -26.86 2.25
C HIS A 536 -6.22 -25.95 1.03
N THR A 537 -5.47 -26.21 -0.04
CA THR A 537 -5.69 -25.66 -1.37
C THR A 537 -6.68 -26.59 -2.07
N PRO A 538 -7.89 -26.17 -2.44
CA PRO A 538 -8.60 -26.87 -3.51
C PRO A 538 -7.81 -26.58 -4.80
N LEU A 539 -7.06 -27.58 -5.26
CA LEU A 539 -6.40 -27.57 -6.56
C LEU A 539 -7.48 -27.59 -7.65
N TYR A 540 -7.85 -26.42 -8.17
CA TYR A 540 -8.37 -26.34 -9.54
C TYR A 540 -7.18 -26.13 -10.47
N THR A 541 -6.39 -27.18 -10.68
CA THR A 541 -5.48 -27.23 -11.82
C THR A 541 -6.32 -27.39 -13.08
N ALA A 542 -6.24 -26.39 -13.96
CA ALA A 542 -6.81 -26.45 -15.30
C ALA A 542 -6.06 -27.50 -16.14
N SER A 543 -6.40 -28.77 -15.95
CA SER A 543 -6.00 -29.86 -16.86
C SER A 543 -7.05 -30.97 -16.86
N SER A 544 -8.15 -30.74 -17.57
CA SER A 544 -8.93 -31.83 -18.17
C SER A 544 -9.71 -31.28 -19.36
N ARG A 545 -9.02 -31.13 -20.50
CA ARG A 545 -9.65 -31.44 -21.78
C ARG A 545 -9.88 -32.95 -21.78
N GLN A 546 -11.13 -33.38 -21.74
CA GLN A 546 -11.69 -34.42 -22.62
C GLN A 546 -13.12 -34.80 -22.18
N LEU A 547 -14.01 -34.71 -23.18
CA LEU A 547 -15.36 -35.24 -23.33
C LEU A 547 -16.49 -34.62 -22.50
#